data_AF-A0AAD3CIF4-F1
#
_entry.id   AF-A0AAD3CIF4-F1
#
_cell.length_a   1.000
_cell.length_b   1.000
_cell.length_c   1.000
_cell.angle_alpha   90.00
_cell.angle_beta   90.00
_cell.angle_gamma   90.00
#
_symmetry.space_group_name_H-M   'P 1'
#
loop_
_entity.id
_entity.type
_entity.pdbx_description
1 polymer ?
#
loop_
_entity_poly.entity_id
_entity_poly.type
_entity_poly.pdbx_seq_one_letter_code
_entity_poly.pdbx_strand_id
1 'polypeptide(L)'
;MTVGGRSKELLSLYKKLLRACERYPSKNKRGIYEAIREEFRDNRDLSAEDEATQKKISVAIKGLSQLQMYDSQTLNNGDSSNPNWSVQLEQNPMPKPDHL
;
A
#
# COMPACT_ATOMS: atom_id res chain seq x y z
N MET A 1 -8.50 -30.03 -3.87
CA MET A 1 -7.31 -29.16 -3.86
C MET A 1 -7.47 -28.13 -4.95
N THR A 2 -7.98 -26.94 -4.63
CA THR A 2 -8.33 -25.89 -5.60
C THR A 2 -7.10 -25.09 -5.98
N VAL A 3 -6.63 -25.31 -7.20
CA VAL A 3 -5.55 -24.53 -7.82
C VAL A 3 -6.09 -23.18 -8.28
N GLY A 4 -5.50 -22.09 -7.78
CA GLY A 4 -5.07 -20.99 -8.64
C GLY A 4 -6.08 -19.96 -9.13
N GLY A 5 -7.11 -19.63 -8.36
CA GLY A 5 -7.87 -18.40 -8.60
C GLY A 5 -7.11 -17.20 -8.05
N ARG A 6 -6.21 -16.58 -8.83
CA ARG A 6 -5.71 -15.22 -8.50
C ARG A 6 -6.92 -14.32 -8.31
N SER A 7 -7.24 -13.99 -7.06
CA SER A 7 -8.49 -13.29 -6.73
C SER A 7 -8.50 -11.96 -7.49
N LYS A 8 -9.61 -11.69 -8.20
CA LYS A 8 -9.79 -10.43 -8.95
C LYS A 8 -9.55 -9.21 -8.06
N GLU A 9 -9.87 -9.35 -6.78
CA GLU A 9 -9.63 -8.36 -5.72
C GLU A 9 -8.15 -8.07 -5.50
N LEU A 10 -7.29 -9.09 -5.44
CA LEU A 10 -5.84 -8.92 -5.27
C LEU A 10 -5.21 -8.23 -6.47
N LEU A 11 -5.65 -8.58 -7.69
CA LEU A 11 -5.22 -7.90 -8.91
C LEU A 11 -5.70 -6.44 -8.95
N SER A 12 -6.90 -6.18 -8.43
CA SER A 12 -7.44 -4.82 -8.29
C SER A 12 -6.61 -4.01 -7.29
N LEU A 13 -6.29 -4.59 -6.13
CA LEU A 13 -5.43 -3.98 -5.12
C LEU A 13 -4.04 -3.65 -5.66
N TYR A 14 -3.41 -4.59 -6.36
CA TYR A 14 -2.13 -4.38 -7.02
C TYR A 14 -2.14 -3.20 -7.99
N LYS A 15 -3.15 -3.14 -8.87
CA LYS A 15 -3.31 -2.01 -9.82
C LYS A 15 -3.50 -0.68 -9.10
N LYS A 16 -4.25 -0.65 -8.01
CA LYS A 16 -4.46 0.57 -7.20
C LYS A 16 -3.16 1.05 -6.57
N LEU A 17 -2.36 0.14 -6.00
CA LEU A 17 -1.04 0.44 -5.43
C LEU A 17 -0.10 1.05 -6.47
N LEU A 18 0.05 0.42 -7.64
CA LEU A 18 0.94 0.93 -8.69
C LEU A 18 0.53 2.35 -9.13
N ARG A 19 -0.77 2.60 -9.32
CA ARG A 19 -1.29 3.93 -9.68
C ARG A 19 -1.05 4.96 -8.58
N ALA A 20 -1.22 4.59 -7.32
CA ALA A 20 -0.96 5.47 -6.20
C ALA A 20 0.54 5.82 -6.11
N CYS A 21 1.44 4.86 -6.34
CA CYS A 21 2.88 5.10 -6.40
C CYS A 21 3.30 6.06 -7.52
N GLU A 22 2.67 5.99 -8.70
CA GLU A 22 2.97 6.90 -9.81
C GLU A 22 2.70 8.37 -9.45
N ARG A 23 1.65 8.59 -8.66
CA ARG A 23 1.17 9.91 -8.20
C ARG A 23 1.84 10.38 -6.91
N TYR A 24 2.47 9.47 -6.17
CA TYR A 24 3.15 9.79 -4.92
C TYR A 24 4.29 10.79 -5.15
N PRO A 25 4.28 11.97 -4.50
CA PRO A 25 5.24 13.05 -4.75
C PRO A 25 6.58 12.78 -4.03
N SER A 26 7.25 11.68 -4.37
CA SER A 26 8.56 11.32 -3.81
C SER A 26 9.59 11.05 -4.89
N LYS A 27 10.84 11.45 -4.64
CA LYS A 27 12.00 11.10 -5.48
C LYS A 27 12.24 9.59 -5.50
N ASN A 28 11.84 8.89 -4.44
CA ASN A 28 11.98 7.43 -4.32
C ASN A 28 10.74 6.65 -4.82
N LYS A 29 9.79 7.31 -5.50
CA LYS A 29 8.56 6.62 -5.96
C LYS A 29 8.82 5.41 -6.86
N ARG A 30 9.91 5.45 -7.64
CA ARG A 30 10.33 4.31 -8.50
C ARG A 30 10.77 3.11 -7.68
N GLY A 31 11.55 3.32 -6.61
CA GLY A 31 11.97 2.23 -5.72
C GLY A 31 10.78 1.58 -5.02
N ILE A 32 9.80 2.39 -4.58
CA ILE A 32 8.56 1.88 -3.98
C ILE A 32 7.75 1.06 -5.01
N TYR A 33 7.64 1.57 -6.25
CA TYR A 33 6.97 0.88 -7.33
C TYR A 33 7.61 -0.49 -7.64
N GLU A 34 8.94 -0.54 -7.73
CA GLU A 34 9.68 -1.78 -8.01
C GLU A 34 9.55 -2.77 -6.85
N ALA A 35 9.71 -2.32 -5.60
CA ALA A 35 9.53 -3.16 -4.42
C ALA A 35 8.13 -3.80 -4.38
N ILE A 36 7.07 -3.04 -4.66
CA ILE A 36 5.70 -3.57 -4.74
C ILE A 36 5.57 -4.61 -5.86
N ARG A 37 6.21 -4.39 -7.02
CA ARG A 37 6.19 -5.39 -8.10
C ARG A 37 6.89 -6.68 -7.70
N GLU A 38 8.04 -6.58 -7.04
CA GLU A 38 8.82 -7.73 -6.58
C GLU A 38 8.05 -8.51 -5.51
N GLU A 39 7.52 -7.83 -4.49
CA GLU A 39 6.73 -8.49 -3.45
C GLU A 39 5.51 -9.20 -4.01
N PHE A 40 4.74 -8.59 -4.93
CA PHE A 40 3.58 -9.27 -5.52
C PHE A 40 3.98 -10.44 -6.45
N ARG A 41 5.17 -10.38 -7.06
CA ARG A 41 5.69 -11.46 -7.89
C ARG A 41 6.16 -12.63 -7.04
N ASP A 42 6.89 -12.36 -5.96
CA ASP A 42 7.43 -13.38 -5.06
C ASP A 42 6.33 -14.10 -4.29
N ASN A 43 5.22 -13.40 -4.02
CA ASN A 43 4.07 -13.93 -3.33
C ASN A 43 2.94 -14.42 -4.27
N ARG A 44 3.19 -14.50 -5.58
CA ARG A 44 2.16 -14.81 -6.59
C ARG A 44 1.49 -16.17 -6.37
N ASP A 45 2.24 -17.13 -5.86
CA ASP A 45 1.82 -18.52 -5.72
C ASP A 45 1.31 -18.83 -4.30
N LEU A 46 1.21 -17.82 -3.42
CA LEU A 46 0.63 -17.98 -2.09
C LEU A 46 -0.89 -18.14 -2.15
N SER A 47 -1.43 -18.99 -1.28
CA SER A 47 -2.88 -19.13 -1.12
C SER A 47 -3.47 -17.92 -0.40
N ALA A 48 -4.57 -17.38 -0.92
CA ALA A 48 -5.31 -16.30 -0.27
C ALA A 48 -5.94 -16.71 1.07
N GLU A 49 -6.12 -18.01 1.31
CA GLU A 49 -6.71 -18.53 2.55
C GLU A 49 -5.66 -18.66 3.68
N ASP A 50 -4.38 -18.50 3.35
CA ASP A 50 -3.31 -18.58 4.33
C ASP A 50 -3.25 -17.30 5.20
N GLU A 51 -3.09 -17.48 6.51
CA GLU A 51 -3.08 -16.38 7.48
C GLU A 51 -1.93 -15.39 7.22
N ALA A 52 -0.77 -15.88 6.77
CA ALA A 52 0.36 -15.01 6.43
C ALA A 52 0.06 -14.20 5.16
N THR A 53 -0.64 -14.77 4.18
CA THR A 53 -1.11 -14.03 3.01
C THR A 53 -2.11 -12.95 3.39
N GLN A 54 -3.06 -13.25 4.29
CA GLN A 54 -4.03 -12.27 4.77
C GLN A 54 -3.35 -11.10 5.50
N LYS A 55 -2.32 -11.37 6.31
CA LYS A 55 -1.49 -10.33 6.93
C LYS A 55 -0.82 -9.44 5.89
N LYS A 56 -0.22 -10.03 4.84
CA LYS A 56 0.40 -9.28 3.73
C LYS A 56 -0.62 -8.43 2.97
N ILE A 57 -1.82 -8.95 2.71
CA ILE A 57 -2.91 -8.21 2.09
C ILE A 57 -3.33 -7.02 2.98
N SER A 58 -3.46 -7.21 4.29
CA SER A 58 -3.80 -6.14 5.23
C SER A 58 -2.76 -5.02 5.22
N VAL A 59 -1.46 -5.38 5.22
CA VAL A 59 -0.35 -4.42 5.10
C VAL A 59 -0.43 -3.64 3.77
N ALA A 60 -0.67 -4.34 2.66
CA ALA A 60 -0.81 -3.72 1.35
C ALA A 60 -2.00 -2.73 1.27
N ILE A 61 -3.13 -3.06 1.90
CA ILE A 61 -4.30 -2.16 2.00
C ILE A 61 -3.95 -0.91 2.83
N LYS A 62 -3.27 -1.07 3.96
CA LYS A 62 -2.81 0.07 4.79
C LYS A 62 -1.84 0.97 4.01
N GLY A 63 -0.87 0.37 3.32
CA GLY A 63 0.06 1.11 2.47
C GLY A 63 -0.62 1.86 1.33
N LEU A 64 -1.64 1.28 0.70
CA LEU A 64 -2.46 1.96 -0.31
C LEU A 64 -3.15 3.20 0.28
N SER A 65 -3.78 3.07 1.46
CA SER A 65 -4.42 4.19 2.15
C SER A 65 -3.43 5.33 2.38
N GLN A 66 -2.24 5.02 2.89
CA GLN A 66 -1.17 6.00 3.13
C GLN A 66 -0.72 6.70 1.84
N LEU A 67 -0.52 5.95 0.74
CA LEU A 67 -0.14 6.55 -0.55
C LEU A 67 -1.23 7.47 -1.09
N GLN A 68 -2.51 7.10 -0.93
CA GLN A 68 -3.65 7.91 -1.35
C GLN A 68 -3.80 9.20 -0.55
N MET A 69 -3.31 9.27 0.70
CA MET A 69 -3.30 10.53 1.47
C MET A 69 -2.51 11.65 0.77
N TYR A 70 -1.54 11.31 -0.08
CA TYR A 70 -0.71 12.27 -0.80
C TYR A 70 -1.16 12.49 -2.25
N ASP A 71 -2.20 11.79 -2.70
CA ASP A 71 -2.76 11.99 -4.04
C ASP A 71 -3.60 13.28 -4.04
N SER A 72 -3.11 14.27 -4.78
CA SER A 72 -3.70 15.61 -4.87
C SER A 72 -5.11 15.63 -5.47
N GLN A 73 -5.50 14.60 -6.24
CA GLN A 73 -6.87 14.49 -6.77
C GLN A 73 -7.86 13.99 -5.72
N THR A 74 -7.41 13.14 -4.78
CA THR A 74 -8.21 12.76 -3.59
C THR A 74 -8.18 13.82 -2.50
N LEU A 75 -7.09 14.59 -2.38
CA LEU A 75 -6.95 15.67 -1.39
C LEU A 75 -7.92 16.84 -1.61
N ASN A 76 -8.42 17.02 -2.82
CA ASN A 76 -9.35 18.10 -3.14
C ASN A 76 -10.83 17.68 -3.15
N ASN A 77 -11.18 16.39 -3.04
CA ASN A 77 -12.58 15.95 -3.28
C ASN A 77 -13.19 16.51 -4.60
N GLY A 78 -12.35 16.89 -5.57
CA GLY A 78 -12.77 17.60 -6.79
C GLY A 78 -12.88 19.13 -6.70
N ASP A 79 -12.68 19.76 -5.53
CA ASP A 79 -12.67 21.21 -5.35
C ASP A 79 -11.25 21.75 -5.09
N SER A 80 -10.75 22.57 -6.02
CA SER A 80 -9.37 23.07 -6.01
C SER A 80 -9.13 24.24 -5.03
N SER A 81 -10.13 24.64 -4.23
CA SER A 81 -10.15 25.94 -3.55
C SER A 81 -9.86 25.89 -2.05
N ASN A 82 -9.73 24.71 -1.43
CA ASN A 82 -9.52 24.62 0.02
C ASN A 82 -8.55 23.50 0.45
N PRO A 83 -7.22 23.76 0.47
CA PRO A 83 -6.22 22.79 0.89
C PRO A 83 -6.08 22.76 2.41
N ASN A 84 -7.13 22.35 3.14
CA ASN A 84 -7.06 22.15 4.58
C ASN A 84 -6.82 20.67 4.88
N TRP A 85 -5.56 20.20 4.81
CA TRP A 85 -5.24 18.80 5.11
C TRP A 85 -4.15 18.68 6.19
N SER A 86 -4.38 17.74 7.11
CA SER A 86 -3.45 17.34 8.18
C SER A 86 -3.27 15.82 8.07
N VAL A 87 -2.03 15.36 7.89
CA VAL A 87 -1.71 13.91 7.89
C VAL A 87 -1.36 13.51 9.32
N GLN A 88 -2.26 12.75 9.96
CA GLN A 88 -1.87 11.94 11.12
C GLN A 88 -1.16 10.68 10.61
N LEU A 89 0.18 10.72 10.59
CA LEU A 89 0.98 9.50 10.55
C LEU A 89 0.88 8.84 11.92
N GLU A 90 0.26 7.66 11.99
CA GLU A 90 0.32 6.82 13.19
C GLU A 90 1.79 6.48 13.46
N GLN A 91 2.36 7.17 14.43
CA GLN A 91 3.70 6.92 14.95
C GLN A 91 3.61 5.58 15.70
N ASN A 92 4.12 4.50 15.12
CA ASN A 92 4.41 3.30 15.90
C ASN A 92 5.76 3.57 16.60
N PRO A 93 5.79 3.97 17.88
CA PRO A 93 7.04 4.30 18.54
C PRO A 93 7.92 3.05 18.53
N MET A 94 9.13 3.19 17.99
CA MET A 94 10.12 2.12 18.00
C MET A 94 10.35 1.68 19.46
N PRO A 95 10.27 0.38 19.79
CA PRO A 95 10.60 -0.08 21.13
C PRO A 95 12.03 0.34 21.44
N LYS A 96 12.23 1.01 22.59
CA LYS A 96 13.56 1.41 23.03
C LYS A 96 14.40 0.15 23.26
N PRO A 97 15.67 0.09 22.80
CA PRO A 97 16.54 -1.02 23.15
C PRO A 97 16.73 -1.04 24.66
N ASP A 98 16.47 -2.18 25.30
CA ASP A 98 16.82 -2.42 26.70
C ASP A 98 18.33 -2.21 26.88
N HIS A 99 18.69 -1.21 27.69
CA HIS A 99 20.07 -1.04 28.12
C HIS A 99 20.34 -2.06 29.23
N LEU A 100 21.09 -3.11 28.89
CA LEU A 100 21.78 -3.98 29.84
C LEU A 100 22.97 -3.24 30.49
#